data_AF-A0A4R2ZS90-F1
#
_entry.id   AF-A0A4R2ZS90-F1
#
_cell.length_a   1.000
_cell.length_b   1.000
_cell.length_c   1.000
_cell.angle_alpha   90.00
_cell.angle_beta   90.00
_cell.angle_gamma   90.00
#
_symmetry.space_group_name_H-M   'P 1'
#
loop_
_entity.id
_entity.type
_entity.pdbx_description
1 polymer ?
#
loop_
_entity_poly.entity_id
_entity_poly.type
_entity_poly.pdbx_seq_one_letter_code
_entity_poly.pdbx_strand_id
1 'polypeptide(L)'
;MNERSPVSAKDRVSEILRRNERAMMAAILKTCDEVAWATADELKLAGVEPIKMRDGYFSSVALHQLFLHQCGADMETSKGGDPKRAAQLLLAGRRISAHYWEGIDANEQTGRSDIVMDDEERRELAESAHKAASRGVLRALIEQANATNPDLRNRITTDIEAFVAELAPQSETDRYFAELVRENVELLLQ
;
A
#
# COMPACT_ATOMS: atom_id res chain seq x y z
N MET A 1 -29.62 -28.47 7.27
CA MET A 1 -29.82 -27.37 6.30
C MET A 1 -28.87 -26.25 6.70
N ASN A 2 -27.97 -25.84 5.81
CA ASN A 2 -26.93 -24.84 6.07
C ASN A 2 -27.55 -23.45 6.23
N GLU A 3 -27.46 -22.87 7.43
CA GLU A 3 -27.67 -21.45 7.66
C GLU A 3 -26.44 -20.70 7.15
N ARG A 4 -26.60 -20.00 6.01
CA ARG A 4 -25.60 -19.01 5.58
C ARG A 4 -25.70 -17.83 6.53
N SER A 5 -24.72 -17.69 7.42
CA SER A 5 -24.53 -16.47 8.21
C SER A 5 -24.54 -15.24 7.27
N PRO A 6 -25.17 -14.12 7.67
CA PRO A 6 -25.25 -12.95 6.82
C PRO A 6 -23.84 -12.40 6.58
N VAL A 7 -23.44 -12.29 5.31
CA VAL A 7 -22.19 -11.63 4.89
C VAL A 7 -22.12 -10.26 5.57
N SER A 8 -21.06 -10.03 6.35
CA SER A 8 -20.92 -8.80 7.13
C SER A 8 -20.85 -7.59 6.19
N ALA A 9 -21.25 -6.41 6.67
CA ALA A 9 -21.17 -5.19 5.86
C ALA A 9 -19.74 -4.92 5.37
N LYS A 10 -18.73 -5.27 6.19
CA LYS A 10 -17.30 -5.20 5.85
C LYS A 10 -16.94 -6.10 4.67
N ASP A 11 -17.43 -7.34 4.67
CA ASP A 11 -17.19 -8.29 3.58
C ASP A 11 -17.82 -7.82 2.26
N ARG A 12 -19.01 -7.22 2.32
CA ARG A 12 -19.68 -6.64 1.14
C ARG A 12 -18.89 -5.47 0.56
N VAL A 13 -18.38 -4.57 1.41
CA VAL A 13 -17.56 -3.43 0.95
C VAL A 13 -16.28 -3.93 0.29
N SER A 14 -15.56 -4.87 0.92
CA SER A 14 -14.35 -5.45 0.34
C SER A 14 -14.60 -6.16 -1.00
N GLU A 15 -15.72 -6.86 -1.13
CA GLU A 15 -16.11 -7.50 -2.39
C GLU A 15 -16.40 -6.48 -3.50
N ILE A 16 -17.13 -5.41 -3.18
CA ILE A 16 -17.44 -4.32 -4.11
C ILE A 16 -16.14 -3.65 -4.58
N LEU A 17 -15.23 -3.31 -3.65
CA LEU A 17 -13.95 -2.70 -3.99
C LEU A 17 -13.14 -3.59 -4.92
N ARG A 18 -12.94 -4.86 -4.55
CA ARG A 18 -12.18 -5.82 -5.36
C ARG A 18 -12.76 -6.00 -6.76
N ARG A 19 -14.09 -6.03 -6.88
CA ARG A 19 -14.78 -6.13 -8.18
C ARG A 19 -14.50 -4.90 -9.04
N ASN A 20 -14.59 -3.71 -8.46
CA ASN A 20 -14.37 -2.46 -9.19
C ASN A 20 -12.89 -2.26 -9.55
N GLU A 21 -11.96 -2.60 -8.65
CA GLU A 21 -10.52 -2.57 -8.91
C GLU A 21 -10.15 -3.48 -10.10
N ARG A 22 -10.73 -4.69 -10.16
CA ARG A 22 -10.53 -5.60 -11.29
C ARG A 22 -11.11 -5.04 -12.60
N ALA A 23 -12.31 -4.46 -12.54
CA ALA A 23 -12.94 -3.85 -13.72
C ALA A 23 -12.12 -2.65 -14.22
N MET A 24 -11.63 -1.82 -13.32
CA MET A 24 -10.74 -0.70 -13.62
C MET A 24 -9.45 -1.18 -14.30
N MET A 25 -8.79 -2.20 -13.74
CA MET A 25 -7.56 -2.74 -14.32
C MET A 25 -7.78 -3.32 -15.72
N ALA A 26 -8.89 -4.06 -15.91
CA ALA A 26 -9.25 -4.59 -17.22
C ALA A 26 -9.49 -3.46 -18.25
N ALA A 27 -10.13 -2.37 -17.85
CA ALA A 27 -10.35 -1.21 -18.71
C ALA A 27 -9.02 -0.54 -19.08
N ILE A 28 -8.12 -0.33 -18.12
CA ILE A 28 -6.80 0.29 -18.37
C ILE A 28 -6.00 -0.54 -19.38
N LEU A 29 -5.91 -1.86 -19.18
CA LEU A 29 -5.15 -2.74 -20.07
C LEU A 29 -5.76 -2.76 -21.48
N LYS A 30 -7.09 -2.84 -21.58
CA LYS A 30 -7.79 -2.77 -22.87
C LYS A 30 -7.47 -1.47 -23.60
N THR A 31 -7.52 -0.33 -22.92
CA THR A 31 -7.16 0.96 -23.52
C THR A 31 -5.70 0.99 -23.97
N CYS A 32 -4.78 0.41 -23.19
CA CYS A 32 -3.37 0.33 -23.59
C CYS A 32 -3.18 -0.45 -24.89
N ASP A 33 -3.91 -1.57 -25.06
CA ASP A 33 -3.87 -2.35 -26.30
C ASP A 33 -4.47 -1.57 -27.47
N GLU A 34 -5.65 -0.96 -27.30
CA GLU A 34 -6.32 -0.17 -28.34
C GLU A 34 -5.45 0.99 -28.83
N VAL A 35 -4.79 1.71 -27.93
CA VAL A 35 -3.86 2.79 -28.28
C VAL A 35 -2.62 2.24 -28.98
N ALA A 36 -2.12 1.06 -28.60
CA ALA A 36 -1.01 0.41 -29.30
C ALA A 36 -1.34 0.09 -30.75
N TRP A 37 -2.52 -0.47 -31.01
CA TRP A 37 -3.00 -0.76 -32.36
C TRP A 37 -3.19 0.51 -33.19
N ALA A 38 -3.88 1.52 -32.63
CA ALA A 38 -4.09 2.79 -33.31
C ALA A 38 -2.77 3.48 -33.68
N THR A 39 -1.80 3.49 -32.78
CA THR A 39 -0.49 4.09 -33.05
C THR A 39 0.26 3.35 -34.16
N ALA A 40 0.20 2.01 -34.18
CA ALA A 40 0.83 1.22 -35.24
C ALA A 40 0.19 1.50 -36.61
N ASP A 41 -1.12 1.63 -36.67
CA ASP A 41 -1.85 1.97 -37.89
C ASP A 41 -1.52 3.39 -38.37
N GLU A 42 -1.47 4.37 -37.47
CA GLU A 42 -1.11 5.76 -37.79
C GLU A 42 0.34 5.88 -38.32
N LEU A 43 1.29 5.20 -37.68
CA LEU A 43 2.68 5.17 -38.16
C LEU A 43 2.78 4.58 -39.57
N LYS A 44 2.05 3.48 -39.82
CA LYS A 44 1.99 2.84 -41.13
C LYS A 44 1.39 3.76 -42.20
N LEU A 45 0.30 4.47 -41.86
CA LEU A 45 -0.33 5.45 -42.77
C LEU A 45 0.59 6.64 -43.07
N ALA A 46 1.40 7.06 -42.10
CA ALA A 46 2.40 8.12 -42.26
C ALA A 46 3.64 7.67 -43.06
N GLY A 47 3.72 6.41 -43.48
CA GLY A 47 4.90 5.85 -44.16
C GLY A 47 6.12 5.71 -43.23
N VAL A 48 5.91 5.79 -41.91
CA VAL A 48 6.96 5.55 -40.92
C VAL A 48 7.05 4.05 -40.70
N GLU A 49 8.27 3.51 -40.80
CA GLU A 49 8.49 2.10 -40.55
C GLU A 49 8.04 1.76 -39.11
N PRO A 50 7.19 0.74 -38.91
CA PRO A 50 6.60 0.48 -37.61
C PRO A 50 7.70 0.17 -36.59
N ILE A 51 7.87 1.08 -35.63
CA ILE A 51 8.75 0.87 -34.50
C ILE A 51 8.18 -0.30 -33.71
N LYS A 52 8.96 -1.37 -33.54
CA LYS A 52 8.60 -2.45 -32.63
C LYS A 52 8.65 -1.91 -31.21
N MET A 53 7.51 -1.42 -30.71
CA MET A 53 7.39 -0.97 -29.33
C MET A 53 7.68 -2.13 -28.39
N ARG A 54 8.31 -1.83 -27.25
CA ARG A 54 8.48 -2.84 -26.20
C ARG A 54 7.10 -3.30 -25.74
N ASP A 55 6.95 -4.61 -25.51
CA ASP A 55 5.74 -5.14 -24.89
C ASP A 55 5.42 -4.36 -23.59
N GLY A 56 4.17 -3.93 -23.46
CA GLY A 56 3.71 -3.12 -22.32
C GLY A 56 4.17 -1.65 -22.33
N TYR A 57 4.55 -1.09 -23.48
CA TYR A 57 4.91 0.33 -23.60
C TYR A 57 3.83 1.26 -23.04
N PHE A 58 2.59 1.16 -23.54
CA PHE A 58 1.49 2.01 -23.08
C PHE A 58 1.10 1.75 -21.62
N SER A 59 1.24 0.52 -21.13
CA SER A 59 1.07 0.22 -19.70
C SER A 59 2.11 0.94 -18.83
N SER A 60 3.35 1.07 -19.33
CA SER A 60 4.41 1.82 -18.67
C SER A 60 4.15 3.32 -18.71
N VAL A 61 3.64 3.84 -19.83
CA VAL A 61 3.20 5.24 -19.96
C VAL A 61 2.06 5.55 -18.99
N ALA A 62 1.05 4.67 -18.91
CA ALA A 62 -0.07 4.82 -18.00
C ALA A 62 0.40 4.84 -16.53
N LEU A 63 1.32 3.93 -16.14
CA LEU A 63 1.92 3.95 -14.81
C LEU A 63 2.64 5.26 -14.52
N HIS A 64 3.43 5.76 -15.47
CA HIS A 64 4.17 7.02 -15.33
C HIS A 64 3.23 8.22 -15.17
N GLN A 65 2.21 8.33 -16.02
CA GLN A 65 1.23 9.43 -15.96
C GLN A 65 0.43 9.41 -14.66
N LEU A 66 0.01 8.23 -14.20
CA LEU A 66 -0.66 8.09 -12.89
C LEU A 66 0.26 8.50 -11.74
N PHE A 67 1.53 8.13 -11.80
CA PHE A 67 2.51 8.55 -10.81
C PHE A 67 2.67 10.08 -10.77
N LEU A 68 2.84 10.73 -11.92
CA LEU A 68 2.91 12.20 -12.00
C LEU A 68 1.65 12.86 -11.45
N HIS A 69 0.48 12.35 -11.86
CA HIS A 69 -0.81 12.85 -11.39
C HIS A 69 -0.95 12.76 -9.85
N GLN A 70 -0.58 11.62 -9.25
CA GLN A 70 -0.62 11.45 -7.79
C GLN A 70 0.39 12.33 -7.06
N CYS A 71 1.53 12.63 -7.67
CA CYS A 71 2.51 13.58 -7.15
C CYS A 71 2.08 15.03 -7.34
N GLY A 72 1.02 15.32 -8.09
CA GLY A 72 0.64 16.69 -8.46
C GLY A 72 1.61 17.35 -9.45
N ALA A 73 2.42 16.55 -10.15
CA ALA A 73 3.33 17.02 -11.18
C ALA A 73 2.56 17.34 -12.47
N ASP A 74 3.09 18.28 -13.23
CA ASP A 74 2.67 18.54 -14.59
C ASP A 74 2.97 17.33 -15.48
N MET A 75 1.96 16.80 -16.18
CA MET A 75 2.07 15.52 -16.89
C MET A 75 2.94 15.60 -18.16
N GLU A 76 3.14 16.80 -18.73
CA GLU A 76 3.93 17.01 -19.95
C GLU A 76 5.41 17.27 -19.63
N THR A 77 5.66 18.02 -18.56
CA THR A 77 7.01 18.48 -18.19
C THR A 77 7.61 17.73 -17.01
N SER A 78 6.81 16.93 -16.30
CA SER A 78 7.15 16.25 -15.04
C SER A 78 7.52 17.19 -13.89
N LYS A 79 7.31 18.51 -14.01
CA LYS A 79 7.72 19.51 -13.02
C LYS A 79 6.63 19.78 -11.98
N GLY A 80 7.03 20.34 -10.84
CA GLY A 80 6.10 20.85 -9.82
C GLY A 80 5.47 19.77 -8.91
N GLY A 81 5.90 18.51 -9.02
CA GLY A 81 5.42 17.43 -8.17
C GLY A 81 5.92 17.52 -6.73
N ASP A 82 5.18 16.89 -5.83
CA ASP A 82 5.50 16.72 -4.42
C ASP A 82 6.47 15.53 -4.22
N PRO A 83 7.74 15.77 -3.83
CA PRO A 83 8.72 14.71 -3.64
C PRO A 83 8.37 13.76 -2.49
N LYS A 84 7.61 14.23 -1.47
CA LYS A 84 7.19 13.37 -0.35
C LYS A 84 6.15 12.34 -0.81
N ARG A 85 5.19 12.78 -1.62
CA ARG A 85 4.21 11.87 -2.25
C ARG A 85 4.88 10.88 -3.18
N ALA A 86 5.85 11.33 -3.98
CA ALA A 86 6.65 10.47 -4.83
C ALA A 86 7.35 9.36 -4.03
N ALA A 87 8.05 9.72 -2.95
CA ALA A 87 8.76 8.77 -2.09
C ALA A 87 7.81 7.72 -1.48
N GLN A 88 6.64 8.14 -0.99
CA GLN A 88 5.64 7.23 -0.40
C GLN A 88 5.12 6.19 -1.40
N LEU A 89 4.86 6.60 -2.65
CA LEU A 89 4.40 5.68 -3.71
C LEU A 89 5.48 4.66 -4.09
N LEU A 90 6.74 5.12 -4.19
CA LEU A 90 7.89 4.23 -4.48
C LEU A 90 8.13 3.22 -3.36
N LEU A 91 8.00 3.64 -2.10
CA LEU A 91 8.09 2.75 -0.94
C LEU A 91 6.99 1.67 -0.94
N ALA A 92 5.77 2.00 -1.38
CA ALA A 92 4.70 1.02 -1.52
C ALA A 92 5.07 -0.07 -2.55
N GLY A 93 5.61 0.31 -3.70
CA GLY A 93 6.11 -0.63 -4.71
C GLY A 93 7.23 -1.53 -4.18
N ARG A 94 8.22 -0.96 -3.49
CA ARG A 94 9.31 -1.73 -2.86
C ARG A 94 8.80 -2.75 -1.85
N ARG A 95 7.85 -2.35 -1.00
CA ARG A 95 7.23 -3.25 -0.01
C ARG A 95 6.52 -4.43 -0.67
N ILE A 96 5.78 -4.20 -1.76
CA ILE A 96 5.10 -5.27 -2.50
C ILE A 96 6.14 -6.25 -3.06
N SER A 97 7.18 -5.74 -3.71
CA SER A 97 8.26 -6.56 -4.28
C SER A 97 8.96 -7.41 -3.22
N ALA A 98 9.38 -6.78 -2.11
CA ALA A 98 10.06 -7.48 -1.02
C ALA A 98 9.18 -8.55 -0.35
N HIS A 99 7.87 -8.28 -0.21
CA HIS A 99 6.98 -9.17 0.54
C HIS A 99 6.41 -10.33 -0.31
N TYR A 100 6.11 -10.09 -1.59
CA TYR A 100 5.37 -11.04 -2.41
C TYR A 100 6.18 -11.70 -3.53
N TRP A 101 7.31 -11.11 -3.94
CA TRP A 101 8.02 -11.52 -5.15
C TRP A 101 9.47 -11.95 -4.90
N GLU A 102 9.85 -12.23 -3.64
CA GLU A 102 11.22 -12.56 -3.26
C GLU A 102 12.21 -11.53 -3.86
N GLY A 103 11.96 -10.24 -3.58
CA GLY A 103 12.56 -9.12 -4.30
C GLY A 103 14.06 -9.23 -4.61
N ILE A 104 14.46 -8.49 -5.65
CA ILE A 104 15.82 -8.33 -6.24
C ILE A 104 16.92 -7.99 -5.17
N ASP A 105 16.54 -7.70 -3.93
CA ASP A 105 17.40 -7.48 -2.77
C ASP A 105 18.22 -8.70 -2.33
N ALA A 106 17.99 -9.90 -2.88
CA ALA A 106 18.92 -11.02 -2.67
C ALA A 106 20.29 -10.78 -3.33
N ASN A 107 20.40 -9.89 -4.33
CA ASN A 107 21.63 -9.74 -5.12
C ASN A 107 22.07 -8.28 -5.43
N GLU A 108 21.29 -7.25 -5.08
CA GLU A 108 21.61 -5.84 -5.38
C GLU A 108 21.93 -4.96 -4.16
N GLN A 109 22.65 -5.50 -3.16
CA GLN A 109 23.26 -4.67 -2.11
C GLN A 109 24.43 -3.78 -2.61
N THR A 110 24.80 -3.83 -3.89
CA THR A 110 25.95 -3.10 -4.46
C THR A 110 25.60 -1.76 -5.12
N GLY A 111 24.33 -1.37 -5.17
CA GLY A 111 23.87 -0.12 -5.78
C GLY A 111 23.28 0.87 -4.79
N ARG A 112 23.96 1.12 -3.66
CA ARG A 112 23.59 2.23 -2.76
C ARG A 112 23.69 3.51 -3.59
N SER A 113 22.56 4.11 -3.94
CA SER A 113 22.55 5.47 -4.45
C SER A 113 23.12 6.34 -3.34
N ASP A 114 24.25 7.00 -3.61
CA ASP A 114 24.93 7.94 -2.70
C ASP A 114 24.12 9.24 -2.49
N ILE A 115 22.79 9.15 -2.50
CA ILE A 115 21.94 10.22 -1.99
C ILE A 115 22.12 10.17 -0.48
N VAL A 116 22.86 11.16 0.03
CA VAL A 116 22.98 11.42 1.45
C VAL A 116 21.57 11.58 2.00
N MET A 117 21.09 10.59 2.76
CA MET A 117 19.83 10.71 3.47
C MET A 117 19.88 11.95 4.35
N ASP A 118 18.88 12.81 4.22
CA ASP A 118 18.74 13.95 5.11
C ASP A 118 18.36 13.48 6.53
N ASP A 119 18.43 14.41 7.49
CA ASP A 119 18.21 14.06 8.90
C ASP A 119 16.76 13.63 9.19
N GLU A 120 15.78 14.07 8.39
CA GLU A 120 14.38 13.65 8.53
C GLU A 120 14.18 12.26 7.93
N GLU A 121 14.75 11.95 6.77
CA GLU A 121 14.76 10.61 6.17
C GLU A 121 15.45 9.59 7.09
N ARG A 122 16.54 10.00 7.76
CA ARG A 122 17.19 9.19 8.80
C ARG A 122 16.27 8.94 9.98
N ARG A 123 15.52 9.96 10.41
CA ARG A 123 14.57 9.84 11.51
C ARG A 123 13.40 8.94 11.14
N GLU A 124 12.81 9.11 9.96
CA GLU A 124 11.73 8.28 9.45
C GLU A 124 12.18 6.81 9.25
N LEU A 125 13.40 6.59 8.76
CA LEU A 125 13.98 5.25 8.66
C LEU A 125 14.21 4.62 10.04
N ALA A 126 14.72 5.40 11.00
CA ALA A 126 14.90 4.94 12.38
C ALA A 126 13.56 4.63 13.06
N GLU A 127 12.54 5.48 12.88
CA GLU A 127 11.18 5.25 13.36
C GLU A 127 10.55 4.00 12.72
N SER A 128 10.76 3.80 11.42
CA SER A 128 10.28 2.61 10.69
C SER A 128 10.97 1.33 11.17
N ALA A 129 12.30 1.37 11.33
CA ALA A 129 13.08 0.25 11.88
C ALA A 129 12.67 -0.07 13.31
N HIS A 130 12.46 0.96 14.14
CA HIS A 130 11.94 0.81 15.49
C HIS A 130 10.54 0.17 15.49
N LYS A 131 9.63 0.64 14.64
CA LYS A 131 8.27 0.07 14.51
C LYS A 131 8.31 -1.40 14.07
N ALA A 132 9.19 -1.75 13.14
CA ALA A 132 9.37 -3.13 12.69
C ALA A 132 9.91 -4.02 13.81
N ALA A 133 10.95 -3.57 14.52
CA ALA A 133 11.52 -4.29 15.67
C ALA A 133 10.50 -4.46 16.79
N SER A 134 9.80 -3.39 17.18
CA SER A 134 8.76 -3.41 18.21
C SER A 134 7.62 -4.37 17.84
N ARG A 135 7.19 -4.41 16.57
CA ARG A 135 6.18 -5.37 16.11
C ARG A 135 6.66 -6.81 16.21
N GLY A 136 7.92 -7.09 15.85
CA GLY A 136 8.52 -8.41 15.97
C GLY A 136 8.60 -8.88 17.43
N VAL A 137 9.07 -8.01 18.32
CA VAL A 137 9.15 -8.28 19.77
C VAL A 137 7.75 -8.50 20.36
N LEU A 138 6.79 -7.62 20.07
CA LEU A 138 5.42 -7.75 20.57
C LEU A 138 4.78 -9.07 20.12
N ARG A 139 4.97 -9.47 18.86
CA ARG A 139 4.45 -10.74 18.36
C ARG A 139 5.03 -11.93 19.14
N ALA A 140 6.35 -11.98 19.31
CA ALA A 140 7.00 -13.06 20.06
C ALA A 140 6.52 -13.13 21.52
N LEU A 141 6.30 -11.97 22.16
CA LEU A 141 5.76 -11.90 23.51
C LEU A 141 4.29 -12.36 23.57
N ILE A 142 3.46 -11.96 22.61
CA ILE A 142 2.05 -12.37 22.53
C ILE A 142 1.94 -13.88 22.27
N GLU A 143 2.75 -14.44 21.37
CA GLU A 143 2.80 -15.89 21.12
C GLU A 143 3.17 -16.66 22.41
N GLN A 144 4.23 -16.23 23.09
CA GLN A 144 4.66 -16.83 24.37
C GLN A 144 3.58 -16.71 25.46
N ALA A 145 2.91 -15.56 25.52
CA ALA A 145 1.91 -15.30 26.53
C ALA A 145 0.58 -16.03 26.25
N ASN A 146 0.18 -16.18 24.99
CA ASN A 146 -0.95 -17.03 24.60
C ASN A 146 -0.71 -18.50 24.98
N ALA A 147 0.54 -18.98 24.90
CA ALA A 147 0.88 -20.34 25.32
C ALA A 147 0.85 -20.55 26.84
N THR A 148 1.05 -19.50 27.63
CA THR A 148 1.21 -19.58 29.10
C THR A 148 0.04 -19.00 29.89
N ASN A 149 -0.75 -18.12 29.28
CA ASN A 149 -1.89 -17.44 29.89
C ASN A 149 -2.98 -17.13 28.85
N PRO A 150 -3.92 -18.06 28.63
CA PRO A 150 -5.01 -17.90 27.66
C PRO A 150 -5.92 -16.69 27.91
N ASP A 151 -5.99 -16.20 29.16
CA ASP A 151 -6.84 -15.07 29.55
C ASP A 151 -6.19 -13.71 29.29
N LEU A 152 -4.90 -13.67 28.90
CA LEU A 152 -4.19 -12.42 28.67
C LEU A 152 -4.86 -11.57 27.60
N ARG A 153 -5.39 -12.19 26.54
CA ARG A 153 -6.11 -11.49 25.48
C ARG A 153 -7.29 -10.70 26.02
N ASN A 154 -8.12 -11.34 26.85
CA ASN A 154 -9.29 -10.70 27.45
C ASN A 154 -8.90 -9.54 28.37
N ARG A 155 -7.80 -9.70 29.11
CA ARG A 155 -7.27 -8.64 29.97
C ARG A 155 -6.76 -7.45 29.17
N ILE A 156 -6.00 -7.67 28.09
CA ILE A 156 -5.52 -6.60 27.20
C ILE A 156 -6.71 -5.85 26.58
N THR A 157 -7.72 -6.57 26.08
CA THR A 157 -8.94 -5.94 25.54
C THR A 157 -9.67 -5.11 26.60
N THR A 158 -9.77 -5.63 27.83
CA THR A 158 -10.42 -4.92 28.94
C THR A 158 -9.68 -3.65 29.32
N ASP A 159 -8.35 -3.71 29.44
CA ASP A 159 -7.51 -2.55 29.78
C ASP A 159 -7.58 -1.46 28.70
N ILE A 160 -7.66 -1.85 27.42
CA ILE A 160 -7.81 -0.91 26.30
C ILE A 160 -9.19 -0.24 26.29
N GLU A 161 -10.26 -0.98 26.56
CA GLU A 161 -11.59 -0.37 26.68
C GLU A 161 -11.68 0.55 27.89
N ALA A 162 -11.03 0.22 29.00
CA ALA A 162 -10.92 1.12 30.15
C ALA A 162 -10.18 2.42 29.77
N PHE A 163 -9.06 2.32 29.06
CA PHE A 163 -8.33 3.48 28.54
C PHE A 163 -9.18 4.36 27.59
N VAL A 164 -9.91 3.74 26.66
CA VAL A 164 -10.80 4.48 25.76
C VAL A 164 -11.95 5.13 26.51
N ALA A 165 -12.48 4.49 27.55
CA ALA A 165 -13.52 5.08 28.40
C ALA A 165 -12.99 6.29 29.19
N GLU A 166 -11.75 6.23 29.69
CA GLU A 166 -11.09 7.35 30.38
C GLU A 166 -10.82 8.54 29.46
N LEU A 167 -10.48 8.29 28.20
CA LEU A 167 -10.32 9.35 27.19
C LEU A 167 -11.60 10.15 26.95
N ALA A 168 -12.77 9.59 27.30
CA ALA A 168 -14.09 10.21 27.19
C ALA A 168 -14.29 11.00 25.86
N PRO A 169 -14.23 10.34 24.68
CA PRO A 169 -14.14 11.02 23.38
C PRO A 169 -15.27 12.01 23.12
N GLN A 170 -14.96 13.32 23.11
CA GLN A 170 -15.95 14.38 22.90
C GLN A 170 -15.99 14.87 21.46
N SER A 171 -14.87 14.80 20.74
CA SER A 171 -14.76 15.22 19.35
C SER A 171 -14.76 14.04 18.37
N GLU A 172 -14.99 14.33 17.08
CA GLU A 172 -14.88 13.35 16.00
C GLU A 172 -13.45 12.78 15.91
N THR A 173 -12.42 13.60 16.13
CA THR A 173 -11.02 13.18 16.17
C THR A 173 -10.76 12.20 17.31
N ASP A 174 -11.32 12.45 18.50
CA ASP A 174 -11.13 11.55 19.66
C ASP A 174 -11.80 10.19 19.42
N ARG A 175 -12.97 10.19 18.75
CA ARG A 175 -13.68 8.96 18.38
C ARG A 175 -12.89 8.17 17.33
N TYR A 176 -12.36 8.85 16.33
CA TYR A 176 -11.51 8.23 15.31
C TYR A 176 -10.21 7.66 15.91
N PHE A 177 -9.59 8.37 16.86
CA PHE A 177 -8.44 7.86 17.60
C PHE A 177 -8.80 6.62 18.43
N ALA A 178 -9.92 6.64 19.14
CA ALA A 178 -10.40 5.50 19.92
C ALA A 178 -10.69 4.26 19.04
N GLU A 179 -11.28 4.46 17.85
CA GLU A 179 -11.49 3.40 16.86
C GLU A 179 -10.15 2.83 16.37
N LEU A 180 -9.20 3.69 16.01
CA LEU A 180 -7.85 3.27 15.62
C LEU A 180 -7.15 2.45 16.72
N VAL A 181 -7.28 2.84 17.99
CA VAL A 181 -6.71 2.10 19.12
C VAL A 181 -7.29 0.68 19.17
N ARG A 182 -8.61 0.52 19.04
CA ARG A 182 -9.26 -0.80 19.02
C ARG A 182 -8.82 -1.66 17.85
N GLU A 183 -8.84 -1.10 16.64
CA GLU A 183 -8.44 -1.82 15.42
C GLU A 183 -6.98 -2.30 15.50
N ASN A 184 -6.07 -1.48 16.03
CA ASN A 184 -4.67 -1.86 16.17
C ASN A 184 -4.48 -2.96 17.22
N VAL A 185 -5.25 -2.96 18.32
CA VAL A 185 -5.20 -4.02 19.33
C VAL A 185 -5.72 -5.34 18.75
N GLU A 186 -6.79 -5.33 17.98
CA GLU A 186 -7.27 -6.52 17.26
C GLU A 186 -6.21 -7.07 16.30
N LEU A 187 -5.53 -6.21 15.53
CA LEU A 187 -4.46 -6.60 14.61
C LEU A 187 -3.23 -7.18 15.32
N LEU A 188 -2.96 -6.77 16.56
CA LEU A 188 -1.83 -7.27 17.35
C LEU A 188 -2.15 -8.59 18.07
N LEU A 189 -3.44 -8.87 18.34
CA LEU A 189 -3.91 -10.07 19.03
C LEU A 189 -4.40 -11.19 18.09
N GLN A 190 -4.25 -11.03 16.77
CA GLN A 190 -4.40 -12.10 15.77
C GLN A 190 -3.16 -12.99 15.72
#